data_AF-A0A965EVE9-F1
#
_entry.id   AF-A0A965EVE9-F1
#
_cell.length_a   1.000
_cell.length_b   1.000
_cell.length_c   1.000
_cell.angle_alpha   90.00
_cell.angle_beta   90.00
_cell.angle_gamma   90.00
#
_symmetry.space_group_name_H-M   'P 1'
#
loop_
_entity.id
_entity.type
_entity.pdbx_description
1 polymer ?
#
loop_
_entity_poly.entity_id
_entity_poly.type
_entity_poly.pdbx_seq_one_letter_code
_entity_poly.pdbx_strand_id
1 'polypeptide(L)'
;MLAEKIKGLKLTLKKKIHNDGKLYAAVNPAEIVDLLASEGVSISKSQVKIDKSIKERGTFGVIVKLTSSLQPQLQLKVVGEEQI
;
A
#
# COMPACT_ATOMS: atom_id res chain seq x y z
N MET A 1 15.26 11.76 6.95
CA MET A 1 14.03 12.58 6.73
C MET A 1 12.80 11.67 6.56
N LEU A 2 11.57 12.14 6.82
CA LEU A 2 10.34 11.31 6.71
C LEU A 2 10.18 10.64 5.33
N ALA A 3 10.53 11.36 4.26
CA ALA A 3 10.46 10.82 2.90
C ALA A 3 11.44 9.66 2.63
N GLU A 4 12.63 9.69 3.23
CA GLU A 4 13.56 8.56 3.15
C GLU A 4 13.05 7.36 3.92
N LYS A 5 12.42 7.60 5.08
CA LYS A 5 11.75 6.55 5.86
C LYS A 5 10.71 5.85 4.98
N ILE A 6 9.84 6.61 4.31
CA ILE A 6 8.81 6.08 3.41
C ILE A 6 9.42 5.36 2.20
N LYS A 7 10.48 5.90 1.58
CA LYS A 7 11.17 5.22 0.46
C LYS A 7 11.76 3.86 0.85
N GLY A 8 12.26 3.74 2.08
CA GLY A 8 12.79 2.48 2.60
C GLY A 8 11.72 1.53 3.15
N LEU A 9 10.50 2.02 3.38
CA LEU A 9 9.42 1.25 3.97
C LEU A 9 8.84 0.24 2.99
N LYS A 10 8.77 -1.01 3.45
CA LYS A 10 8.16 -2.13 2.73
C LYS A 10 6.92 -2.57 3.50
N LEU A 11 5.76 -2.12 3.04
CA LEU A 11 4.49 -2.48 3.65
C LEU A 11 4.05 -3.83 3.10
N THR A 12 3.59 -4.72 3.97
CA THR A 12 3.03 -6.01 3.56
C THR A 12 1.54 -6.03 3.91
N LEU A 13 0.70 -6.11 2.89
CA LEU A 13 -0.74 -6.20 3.04
C LEU A 13 -1.18 -7.63 2.77
N LYS A 14 -1.76 -8.26 3.79
CA LYS A 14 -2.36 -9.59 3.66
C LYS A 14 -3.82 -9.44 3.27
N LYS A 15 -4.22 -10.12 2.19
CA LYS A 15 -5.62 -10.09 1.75
C LYS A 15 -6.10 -11.46 1.32
N LYS A 16 -7.39 -11.70 1.49
CA LYS A 16 -8.06 -12.89 0.95
C LYS A 16 -8.02 -12.84 -0.58
N ILE A 17 -7.52 -13.91 -1.18
CA ILE A 17 -7.54 -14.14 -2.62
C ILE A 17 -8.62 -15.19 -2.94
N HIS A 18 -9.25 -15.07 -4.11
CA HIS A 18 -10.06 -16.12 -4.69
C HIS A 18 -9.17 -17.24 -5.22
N ASN A 19 -9.73 -18.45 -5.34
CA ASN A 19 -9.05 -19.60 -5.94
C ASN A 19 -8.59 -19.36 -7.40
N ASP A 20 -9.16 -18.37 -8.09
CA ASP A 20 -8.76 -17.94 -9.43
C ASP A 20 -7.47 -17.08 -9.43
N GLY A 21 -6.84 -16.84 -8.27
CA GLY A 21 -5.63 -16.02 -8.12
C GLY A 21 -5.87 -14.51 -8.03
N LYS A 22 -7.12 -14.06 -8.17
CA LYS A 22 -7.54 -12.66 -8.03
C LYS A 22 -7.84 -12.30 -6.58
N LEU A 23 -7.55 -11.08 -6.15
CA LEU A 23 -7.93 -10.58 -4.82
C LEU A 23 -9.46 -10.51 -4.70
N TYR A 24 -9.98 -10.89 -3.52
CA TYR A 24 -11.41 -10.78 -3.20
C TYR A 24 -11.91 -9.34 -3.27
N ALA A 25 -11.04 -8.39 -2.95
CA ALA A 25 -11.29 -6.96 -3.06
C ALA A 25 -10.03 -6.21 -3.47
N ALA A 26 -10.16 -5.21 -4.32
CA ALA A 26 -9.07 -4.31 -4.67
C ALA A 26 -8.47 -3.63 -3.43
N VAL A 27 -7.16 -3.42 -3.40
CA VAL A 27 -6.51 -2.71 -2.27
C VAL A 27 -7.08 -1.30 -2.15
N ASN A 28 -7.57 -1.00 -0.94
CA ASN A 28 -8.09 0.32 -0.63
C ASN A 28 -6.97 1.21 -0.07
N PRO A 29 -6.96 2.51 -0.40
CA PRO A 29 -6.00 3.45 0.17
C PRO A 29 -6.15 3.59 1.70
N ALA A 30 -7.33 3.29 2.27
CA ALA A 30 -7.54 3.29 3.72
C ALA A 30 -6.62 2.28 4.44
N GLU A 31 -6.45 1.09 3.90
CA GLU A 31 -5.56 0.05 4.47
C GLU A 31 -4.09 0.51 4.46
N ILE A 32 -3.69 1.18 3.37
CA ILE A 32 -2.33 1.71 3.21
C ILE A 32 -2.08 2.83 4.22
N VAL A 33 -3.09 3.70 4.44
CA VAL A 33 -3.03 4.74 5.45
C VAL A 33 -2.86 4.16 6.85
N ASP A 34 -3.59 3.10 7.20
CA ASP A 34 -3.52 2.45 8.50
C ASP A 34 -2.14 1.81 8.76
N LEU A 35 -1.62 1.10 7.74
CA LEU A 35 -0.25 0.56 7.74
C LEU A 35 0.81 1.67 7.91
N LEU A 36 0.65 2.78 7.22
CA LEU A 36 1.54 3.93 7.35
C LEU A 36 1.43 4.58 8.72
N ALA A 37 0.23 4.71 9.26
CA ALA A 37 -0.01 5.25 10.59
C ALA A 37 0.67 4.40 11.67
N SER A 38 0.63 3.07 11.53
CA SER A 38 1.36 2.13 12.41
C SER A 38 2.88 2.33 12.37
N GLU A 39 3.43 2.74 11.22
CA GLU A 39 4.84 3.11 11.06
C GLU A 39 5.15 4.54 11.55
N GLY A 40 4.17 5.25 12.13
CA GLY A 40 4.29 6.63 12.59
C GLY A 40 4.12 7.67 11.49
N VAL A 41 3.51 7.31 10.37
CA VAL A 41 3.23 8.19 9.23
C VAL A 41 1.73 8.45 9.12
N SER A 42 1.25 9.53 9.75
CA SER A 42 -0.14 9.95 9.62
C SER A 42 -0.39 10.70 8.30
N ILE A 43 -1.09 10.06 7.37
CA ILE A 43 -1.50 10.65 6.09
C ILE A 43 -2.97 10.36 5.79
N SER A 44 -3.56 11.08 4.84
CA SER A 44 -4.93 10.82 4.37
C SER A 44 -4.97 9.97 3.11
N LYS A 45 -6.09 9.26 2.89
CA LYS A 45 -6.35 8.50 1.66
C LYS A 45 -6.21 9.32 0.37
N SER A 46 -6.50 10.63 0.41
CA SER A 46 -6.29 11.56 -0.72
C SER A 46 -4.82 11.82 -1.05
N GLN A 47 -3.91 11.57 -0.10
CA GLN A 47 -2.46 11.67 -0.30
C GLN A 47 -1.85 10.39 -0.86
N VAL A 48 -2.59 9.26 -0.79
CA VAL A 48 -2.15 7.99 -1.34
C VAL A 48 -2.49 7.94 -2.83
N LYS A 49 -1.45 7.94 -3.67
CA LYS A 49 -1.57 7.68 -5.10
C LYS A 49 -1.18 6.25 -5.41
N ILE A 50 -2.14 5.51 -5.94
CA ILE A 50 -1.95 4.15 -6.45
C ILE A 50 -2.11 4.23 -7.96
N ASP A 51 -1.05 3.91 -8.70
CA ASP A 51 -1.03 4.06 -10.16
C ASP A 51 -1.93 3.03 -10.86
N LYS A 52 -2.00 1.82 -10.31
CA LYS A 52 -2.85 0.74 -10.79
C LYS A 52 -3.65 0.12 -9.65
N SER A 53 -4.94 -0.08 -9.90
CA SER A 53 -5.83 -0.77 -8.96
C SER A 53 -5.28 -2.16 -8.67
N ILE A 54 -4.90 -2.43 -7.42
CA ILE A 54 -4.26 -3.69 -7.03
C ILE A 54 -5.36 -4.73 -6.82
N LYS A 55 -5.57 -5.57 -7.83
CA LYS A 55 -6.57 -6.66 -7.84
C LYS A 55 -5.93 -8.05 -7.81
N GLU A 56 -4.61 -8.12 -7.68
CA GLU A 56 -3.83 -9.36 -7.69
C GLU A 56 -2.76 -9.31 -6.60
N ARG A 57 -2.32 -10.48 -6.16
CA ARG A 57 -1.15 -10.60 -5.28
C ARG A 57 0.11 -10.19 -6.04
N GLY A 58 1.02 -9.49 -5.38
CA GLY A 58 2.22 -8.97 -6.03
C GLY A 58 2.81 -7.77 -5.31
N THR A 59 3.85 -7.19 -5.89
CA THR A 59 4.51 -5.99 -5.35
C THR A 59 4.13 -4.79 -6.21
N PHE A 60 3.62 -3.75 -5.57
CA PHE A 60 3.13 -2.54 -6.21
C PHE A 60 3.80 -1.30 -5.62
N GLY A 61 4.09 -0.33 -6.47
CA GLY A 61 4.59 0.98 -6.03
C GLY A 61 3.45 1.87 -5.60
N VAL A 62 3.54 2.45 -4.40
CA VAL A 62 2.55 3.42 -3.89
C VAL A 62 3.25 4.74 -3.65
N ILE A 63 2.70 5.82 -4.20
CA ILE A 63 3.25 7.17 -4.03
C ILE A 63 2.48 7.86 -2.91
N VAL A 64 3.21 8.35 -1.90
CA VAL A 64 2.63 9.10 -0.79
C VAL A 64 2.94 10.58 -1.00
N LYS A 65 1.90 11.37 -1.28
CA LYS A 65 2.02 12.82 -1.48
C LYS A 65 1.99 13.53 -0.13
N LEU A 66 3.17 13.69 0.48
CA LEU A 66 3.32 14.47 1.72
C LEU A 66 3.08 15.97 1.46
N THR A 67 3.79 16.53 0.47
CA THR A 67 3.65 17.94 0.05
C THR A 67 3.76 18.04 -1.48
N SER A 68 3.56 19.25 -2.04
CA SER A 68 3.68 19.47 -3.50
C SER A 68 5.04 19.05 -4.06
N SER A 69 6.12 19.28 -3.30
CA SER A 69 7.49 18.97 -3.70
C SER A 69 7.98 17.60 -3.19
N LEU A 70 7.29 16.99 -2.22
CA LEU A 70 7.75 15.77 -1.54
C LEU A 70 6.76 14.62 -1.73
N GLN A 71 7.11 13.70 -2.61
CA GLN A 71 6.27 12.57 -3.02
C GLN A 71 7.08 11.26 -2.98
N PRO A 72 7.45 10.77 -1.78
CA PRO A 72 8.14 9.49 -1.66
C PRO A 72 7.28 8.34 -2.20
N GLN A 73 7.95 7.37 -2.84
CA GLN A 73 7.35 6.13 -3.30
C GLN A 73 7.79 4.99 -2.39
N LEU A 74 6.83 4.19 -1.91
CA LEU A 74 7.06 3.00 -1.11
C LEU A 74 6.70 1.73 -1.88
N GLN A 75 7.20 0.59 -1.41
CA GLN A 75 6.82 -0.72 -1.94
C GLN A 75 5.73 -1.35 -1.06
N LEU A 76 4.58 -1.62 -1.68
CA LEU A 76 3.47 -2.35 -1.06
C LEU A 76 3.46 -3.78 -1.62
N LYS A 77 3.74 -4.75 -0.77
CA LYS A 77 3.67 -6.17 -1.09
C LYS A 77 2.32 -6.72 -0.67
N VAL A 78 1.50 -7.12 -1.63
CA VAL A 78 0.24 -7.79 -1.39
C VAL A 78 0.44 -9.30 -1.42
N VAL A 79 0.16 -9.95 -0.30
CA VAL A 79 0.22 -11.40 -0.18
C VAL A 79 -1.20 -11.95 -0.04
N GLY A 80 -1.47 -13.02 -0.78
CA GLY A 80 -2.73 -13.75 -0.66
C GLY A 80 -2.68 -14.66 0.56
N GLU A 81 -3.58 -14.46 1.51
CA GLU A 81 -3.87 -15.48 2.52
C GLU A 81 -4.92 -16.41 1.95
N GLU A 82 -4.48 -17.61 1.60
CA GLU A 82 -5.35 -18.75 1.28
C GLU A 82 -5.80 -19.31 2.63
N GLN A 83 -7.09 -19.17 2.95
CA GLN A 83 -7.64 -19.90 4.09
C GLN A 83 -7.78 -21.35 3.66
N ILE A 84 -6.87 -22.18 4.15
CA ILE A 84 -6.95 -23.64 4.11
C ILE A 84 -8.08 -24.09 5.04
#